data_AF-A0A529ND74-F1
#
_entry.id   AF-A0A529ND74-F1
#
_cell.length_a   1.000
_cell.length_b   1.000
_cell.length_c   1.000
_cell.angle_alpha   90.00
_cell.angle_beta   90.00
_cell.angle_gamma   90.00
#
_symmetry.space_group_name_H-M   'P 1'
#
loop_
_entity.id
_entity.type
_entity.pdbx_description
1 polymer ?
#
loop_
_entity_poly.entity_id
_entity_poly.type
_entity_poly.pdbx_seq_one_letter_code
_entity_poly.pdbx_strand_id
1 'polypeptide(L)'
;ATTKPAVDPVTTATTPPPAKTTETLASYTPPKKDAKVIQQAEDDNAEAPDATGIGKMRWPVRGRVISSFGSGKDGVDIAVPEGTPIKAAENGVVIYAGDGLKEFGNTVLVRHENGLVTVYGHASSIEVQRGQKVKRGQEIALSGMSGTTDSPKLHFEVRKNSAPVDPSGYLE
;
A
#
# COMPACT_ATOMS: atom_id res chain seq x y z
N ALA A 1 53.50 13.42 40.44
CA ALA A 1 52.41 12.70 39.76
C ALA A 1 51.76 13.64 38.75
N THR A 2 52.03 13.37 37.47
CA THR A 2 51.18 13.54 36.29
C THR A 2 50.32 14.81 36.11
N THR A 3 50.77 15.64 35.17
CA THR A 3 50.03 16.60 34.35
C THR A 3 48.82 15.97 33.62
N LYS A 4 47.69 16.70 33.51
CA LYS A 4 46.55 16.33 32.65
C LYS A 4 46.20 17.48 31.67
N PRO A 5 45.84 17.21 30.40
CA PRO A 5 45.76 18.18 29.31
C PRO A 5 44.38 18.84 29.14
N ALA A 6 44.35 19.91 28.34
CA ALA A 6 43.19 20.69 27.89
C ALA A 6 42.28 19.96 26.89
N VAL A 7 40.99 20.33 26.84
CA VAL A 7 40.10 20.19 25.67
C VAL A 7 39.04 21.32 25.66
N ASP A 8 38.79 21.84 24.46
CA ASP A 8 37.93 22.96 24.03
C ASP A 8 36.40 22.80 24.30
N PRO A 9 35.60 23.88 24.21
CA PRO A 9 34.18 23.87 24.56
C PRO A 9 33.31 23.14 23.53
N VAL A 10 32.38 22.30 24.02
CA VAL A 10 31.32 21.69 23.22
C VAL A 10 30.04 22.53 23.33
N THR A 11 29.61 23.09 22.20
CA THR A 11 28.30 23.71 22.01
C THR A 11 27.21 22.64 22.05
N THR A 12 26.30 22.74 23.03
CA THR A 12 25.09 21.91 23.09
C THR A 12 24.02 22.50 22.19
N ALA A 13 23.66 21.78 21.12
CA ALA A 13 22.43 22.06 20.37
C ALA A 13 21.23 21.54 21.18
N THR A 14 20.38 22.46 21.65
CA THR A 14 19.09 22.15 22.27
C THR A 14 18.05 21.90 21.17
N THR A 15 17.55 20.67 21.05
CA THR A 15 16.34 20.39 20.25
C THR A 15 15.12 20.42 21.16
N PRO A 16 14.13 21.31 20.93
CA PRO A 16 12.90 21.36 21.71
C PRO A 16 11.94 20.18 21.40
N PRO A 17 11.03 19.84 22.33
CA PRO A 17 10.10 18.72 22.21
C PRO A 17 9.06 18.91 21.09
N PRO A 18 8.57 17.85 20.43
CA PRO A 18 7.52 17.98 19.42
C PRO A 18 6.22 18.42 20.09
N ALA A 19 5.79 19.62 19.70
CA ALA A 19 4.55 20.24 20.13
C ALA A 19 3.32 19.49 19.59
N LYS A 20 2.29 19.39 20.42
CA LYS A 20 0.91 19.15 19.98
C LYS A 20 0.52 20.25 18.98
N THR A 21 0.11 19.87 17.79
CA THR A 21 -0.66 20.75 16.91
C THR A 21 -1.99 20.09 16.56
N THR A 22 -3.04 20.70 17.08
CA THR A 22 -4.41 20.55 16.64
C THR A 22 -4.53 21.25 15.28
N GLU A 23 -4.73 20.51 14.18
CA GLU A 23 -5.05 21.12 12.88
C GLU A 23 -6.39 20.59 12.34
N THR A 24 -7.36 21.49 12.46
CA THR A 24 -8.65 21.60 11.80
C THR A 24 -8.64 21.19 10.33
N LEU A 25 -9.69 20.46 9.92
CA LEU A 25 -10.08 20.14 8.54
C LEU A 25 -9.92 21.37 7.61
N ALA A 26 -8.85 21.42 6.83
CA ALA A 26 -8.67 22.42 5.79
C ALA A 26 -9.32 21.94 4.49
N SER A 27 -10.34 22.68 4.06
CA SER A 27 -11.05 22.55 2.79
C SER A 27 -10.09 22.65 1.60
N TYR A 28 -10.18 21.66 0.70
CA TYR A 28 -9.46 21.61 -0.57
C TYR A 28 -9.76 22.84 -1.42
N THR A 29 -8.72 23.63 -1.70
CA THR A 29 -8.78 24.71 -2.68
C THR A 29 -8.04 24.26 -3.94
N PRO A 30 -8.75 24.01 -5.06
CA PRO A 30 -8.11 23.60 -6.31
C PRO A 30 -7.27 24.75 -6.91
N PRO A 31 -6.09 24.46 -7.51
CA PRO A 31 -5.27 25.47 -8.15
C PRO A 31 -5.97 26.06 -9.39
N LYS A 32 -5.80 27.38 -9.56
CA LYS A 32 -6.55 28.25 -10.46
C LYS A 32 -6.05 28.15 -11.91
N LYS A 33 -6.95 27.72 -12.80
CA LYS A 33 -7.11 28.04 -14.25
C LYS A 33 -5.85 28.37 -15.06
N ASP A 34 -5.40 27.37 -15.81
CA ASP A 34 -4.96 27.55 -17.20
C ASP A 34 -5.90 26.74 -18.10
N ALA A 35 -6.55 27.42 -19.05
CA ALA A 35 -7.72 26.94 -19.80
C ALA A 35 -7.44 25.79 -20.80
N LYS A 36 -6.25 25.20 -20.78
CA LYS A 36 -5.91 24.01 -21.59
C LYS A 36 -6.12 22.68 -20.84
N VAL A 37 -6.29 22.73 -19.51
CA VAL A 37 -6.38 21.52 -18.66
C VAL A 37 -7.78 20.91 -18.65
N ILE A 38 -8.83 21.69 -18.96
CA ILE A 38 -10.22 21.22 -18.86
C ILE A 38 -10.52 20.14 -19.90
N GLN A 39 -9.94 20.21 -21.10
CA GLN A 39 -10.12 19.16 -22.12
C GLN A 39 -9.37 17.86 -21.81
N GLN A 40 -8.36 17.89 -20.94
CA GLN A 40 -7.55 16.70 -20.64
C GLN A 40 -8.10 15.91 -19.45
N ALA A 41 -8.85 16.55 -18.54
CA ALA A 41 -9.50 15.85 -17.42
C ALA A 41 -10.77 15.07 -17.83
N GLU A 42 -11.35 15.39 -19.00
CA GLU A 42 -12.45 14.61 -19.58
C GLU A 42 -11.93 13.44 -20.46
N ASP A 43 -10.66 13.51 -20.89
CA ASP A 43 -9.95 12.44 -21.60
C ASP A 43 -9.20 11.48 -20.63
N ASP A 44 -8.89 11.92 -19.41
CA ASP A 44 -8.38 11.10 -18.30
C ASP A 44 -9.53 10.30 -17.63
N ASN A 45 -10.29 9.58 -18.46
CA ASN A 45 -10.76 8.27 -18.06
C ASN A 45 -9.48 7.47 -17.77
N ALA A 46 -9.04 7.47 -16.51
CA ALA A 46 -7.92 6.65 -16.06
C ALA A 46 -8.39 5.19 -16.09
N GLU A 47 -8.56 4.69 -17.31
CA GLU A 47 -8.76 3.30 -17.66
C GLU A 47 -7.58 2.56 -17.04
N ALA A 48 -7.92 1.54 -16.27
CA ALA A 48 -6.91 0.62 -15.78
C ALA A 48 -6.15 0.11 -17.02
N PRO A 49 -4.81 0.02 -16.96
CA PRO A 49 -4.04 -0.52 -18.08
C PRO A 49 -4.60 -1.88 -18.48
N ASP A 50 -4.61 -2.16 -19.80
CA ASP A 50 -5.24 -3.35 -20.35
C ASP A 50 -4.89 -4.58 -19.52
N ALA A 51 -5.91 -5.35 -19.10
CA ALA A 51 -5.66 -6.63 -18.45
C ALA A 51 -4.71 -7.45 -19.33
N THR A 52 -3.81 -8.24 -18.72
CA THR A 52 -2.85 -9.05 -19.50
C THR A 52 -3.52 -10.08 -20.44
N GLY A 53 -4.85 -10.21 -20.42
CA GLY A 53 -5.62 -11.24 -21.13
C GLY A 53 -5.47 -12.62 -20.49
N ILE A 54 -4.72 -12.71 -19.39
CA ILE A 54 -4.49 -13.94 -18.65
C ILE A 54 -5.65 -14.06 -17.67
N GLY A 55 -6.48 -15.09 -17.82
CA GLY A 55 -7.72 -15.25 -17.04
C GLY A 55 -7.54 -15.42 -15.53
N LYS A 56 -6.30 -15.39 -15.03
CA LYS A 56 -5.93 -15.55 -13.63
C LYS A 56 -4.82 -14.55 -13.25
N MET A 57 -4.98 -13.98 -12.06
CA MET A 57 -4.01 -13.12 -11.40
C MET A 57 -2.82 -13.93 -10.88
N ARG A 58 -1.67 -13.29 -10.78
CA ARG A 58 -0.48 -13.92 -10.22
C ARG A 58 -0.50 -13.87 -8.69
N TRP A 59 0.04 -14.90 -8.05
CA TRP A 59 0.35 -14.83 -6.62
C TRP A 59 1.16 -13.58 -6.26
N PRO A 60 0.70 -12.77 -5.29
CA PRO A 60 1.34 -11.50 -4.94
C PRO A 60 2.70 -11.71 -4.25
N VAL A 61 2.82 -12.81 -3.49
CA VAL A 61 4.05 -13.27 -2.85
C VAL A 61 4.14 -14.80 -2.94
N ARG A 62 5.35 -15.33 -2.77
CA ARG A 62 5.57 -16.78 -2.66
C ARG A 62 5.76 -17.16 -1.20
N GLY A 63 4.71 -17.68 -0.58
CA GLY A 63 4.71 -18.09 0.81
C GLY A 63 3.69 -19.19 1.10
N ARG A 64 3.58 -19.58 2.36
CA ARG A 64 2.59 -20.56 2.80
C ARG A 64 1.28 -19.85 3.11
N VAL A 65 0.19 -20.28 2.49
CA VAL A 65 -1.16 -19.83 2.89
C VAL A 65 -1.45 -20.38 4.29
N ILE A 66 -1.68 -19.48 5.26
CA ILE A 66 -1.99 -19.82 6.66
C ILE A 66 -3.45 -19.56 7.01
N SER A 67 -4.13 -18.71 6.23
CA SER A 67 -5.58 -18.53 6.31
C SER A 67 -6.14 -18.43 4.90
N SER A 68 -7.22 -19.17 4.64
CA SER A 68 -7.93 -19.15 3.36
C SER A 68 -9.20 -18.32 3.49
N PHE A 69 -9.69 -17.83 2.35
CA PHE A 69 -10.98 -17.17 2.27
C PHE A 69 -12.12 -18.11 2.74
N GLY A 70 -13.13 -17.54 3.42
CA GLY A 70 -14.25 -18.27 3.99
C GLY A 70 -14.25 -18.33 5.51
N SER A 71 -15.30 -18.88 6.11
CA SER A 71 -15.47 -18.97 7.58
C SER A 71 -15.34 -17.62 8.31
N GLY A 72 -15.89 -16.55 7.73
CA GLY A 72 -15.82 -15.18 8.27
C GLY A 72 -14.51 -14.45 7.98
N LYS A 73 -13.69 -14.94 7.04
CA LYS A 73 -12.49 -14.26 6.51
C LYS A 73 -12.75 -13.75 5.10
N ASP A 74 -12.44 -12.48 4.89
CA ASP A 74 -12.66 -11.74 3.63
C ASP A 74 -11.50 -11.89 2.61
N GLY A 75 -10.42 -12.56 3.01
CA GLY A 75 -9.22 -12.74 2.19
C GLY A 75 -8.39 -13.95 2.58
N VAL A 76 -7.17 -13.98 2.05
CA VAL A 76 -6.14 -15.00 2.27
C VAL A 76 -4.95 -14.38 2.99
N ASP A 77 -4.49 -15.05 4.04
CA ASP A 77 -3.26 -14.68 4.74
C ASP A 77 -2.12 -15.57 4.28
N ILE A 78 -1.03 -14.96 3.83
CA ILE A 78 0.16 -15.66 3.33
C ILE A 78 1.33 -15.36 4.28
N ALA A 79 1.82 -16.40 4.96
CA ALA A 79 3.01 -16.30 5.80
C ALA A 79 4.25 -16.13 4.93
N VAL A 80 4.92 -14.99 5.10
CA VAL A 80 6.16 -14.61 4.44
C VAL A 80 7.03 -13.83 5.42
N PRO A 81 8.37 -13.92 5.33
CA PRO A 81 9.27 -13.07 6.12
C PRO A 81 8.96 -11.59 5.88
N GLU A 82 9.23 -10.75 6.88
CA GLU A 82 9.22 -9.30 6.70
C GLU A 82 10.25 -8.87 5.64
N GLY A 83 9.93 -7.85 4.86
CA GLY A 83 10.76 -7.37 3.75
C GLY A 83 10.60 -8.19 2.46
N THR A 84 9.68 -9.15 2.39
CA THR A 84 9.42 -9.88 1.15
C THR A 84 8.72 -8.96 0.14
N PRO A 85 9.19 -8.88 -1.11
CA PRO A 85 8.58 -8.03 -2.12
C PRO A 85 7.16 -8.48 -2.47
N ILE A 86 6.19 -7.61 -2.22
CA ILE A 86 4.78 -7.78 -2.60
C ILE A 86 4.61 -7.26 -4.02
N LYS A 87 4.10 -8.12 -4.88
CA LYS A 87 3.90 -7.81 -6.30
C LYS A 87 2.42 -7.65 -6.61
N ALA A 88 2.10 -6.72 -7.51
CA ALA A 88 0.76 -6.56 -8.04
C ALA A 88 0.31 -7.85 -8.72
N ALA A 89 -0.85 -8.36 -8.32
CA ALA A 89 -1.42 -9.59 -8.82
C ALA A 89 -1.81 -9.47 -10.32
N GLU A 90 -2.21 -8.27 -10.76
CA GLU A 90 -2.61 -7.95 -12.13
C GLU A 90 -2.36 -6.47 -12.46
N ASN A 91 -2.40 -6.11 -13.75
CA ASN A 91 -2.38 -4.72 -14.20
C ASN A 91 -3.52 -3.90 -13.57
N GLY A 92 -3.23 -2.68 -13.10
CA GLY A 92 -4.24 -1.84 -12.48
C GLY A 92 -3.77 -0.45 -12.09
N VAL A 93 -4.62 0.27 -11.37
CA VAL A 93 -4.35 1.60 -10.82
C VAL A 93 -4.47 1.57 -9.30
N VAL A 94 -3.50 2.14 -8.61
CA VAL A 94 -3.51 2.25 -7.15
C VAL A 94 -4.57 3.26 -6.75
N ILE A 95 -5.61 2.81 -6.05
CA ILE A 95 -6.70 3.68 -5.56
C ILE A 95 -6.49 4.10 -4.10
N TYR A 96 -5.62 3.39 -3.38
CA TYR A 96 -5.24 3.71 -2.00
C TYR A 96 -3.83 3.18 -1.70
N ALA A 97 -3.06 3.97 -0.94
CA ALA A 97 -1.73 3.62 -0.45
C ALA A 97 -1.50 4.42 0.85
N GLY A 98 -1.45 3.74 1.99
CA GLY A 98 -1.19 4.38 3.30
C GLY A 98 -1.57 3.50 4.49
N ASP A 99 -1.48 4.06 5.69
CA ASP A 99 -1.71 3.39 6.99
C ASP A 99 -3.05 3.75 7.67
N GLY A 100 -3.89 4.55 7.00
CA GLY A 100 -5.15 5.04 7.57
C GLY A 100 -6.18 3.94 7.91
N LEU A 101 -5.99 2.73 7.40
CA LEU A 101 -6.74 1.53 7.74
C LEU A 101 -6.07 0.80 8.91
N LYS A 102 -6.30 1.26 10.15
CA LYS A 102 -5.62 0.75 11.36
C LYS A 102 -5.58 -0.78 11.49
N GLU A 103 -6.66 -1.46 11.13
CA GLU A 103 -6.74 -2.92 11.23
C GLU A 103 -5.79 -3.62 10.24
N PHE A 104 -5.64 -3.06 9.04
CA PHE A 104 -4.78 -3.58 7.98
C PHE A 104 -3.37 -2.96 7.99
N GLY A 105 -3.14 -1.91 8.78
CA GLY A 105 -1.88 -1.16 8.80
C GLY A 105 -1.57 -0.54 7.45
N ASN A 106 -0.29 -0.56 7.06
CA ASN A 106 0.12 -0.15 5.72
C ASN A 106 -0.57 -1.03 4.67
N THR A 107 -1.44 -0.39 3.88
CA THR A 107 -2.31 -1.06 2.93
C THR A 107 -2.23 -0.40 1.56
N VAL A 108 -2.22 -1.22 0.52
CA VAL A 108 -2.35 -0.80 -0.87
C VAL A 108 -3.62 -1.41 -1.46
N LEU A 109 -4.43 -0.61 -2.14
CA LEU A 109 -5.56 -1.11 -2.93
C LEU A 109 -5.33 -0.80 -4.40
N VAL A 110 -5.48 -1.82 -5.24
CA VAL A 110 -5.31 -1.71 -6.69
C VAL A 110 -6.64 -2.05 -7.37
N ARG A 111 -7.15 -1.13 -8.19
CA ARG A 111 -8.30 -1.37 -9.07
C ARG A 111 -7.81 -1.88 -10.41
N HIS A 112 -8.42 -2.95 -10.90
CA HIS A 112 -8.14 -3.57 -12.18
C HIS A 112 -9.26 -3.27 -13.18
N GLU A 113 -8.97 -3.43 -14.47
CA GLU A 113 -9.92 -3.14 -15.57
C GLU A 113 -11.18 -4.01 -15.51
N ASN A 114 -11.03 -5.27 -15.07
CA ASN A 114 -12.12 -6.24 -14.94
C ASN A 114 -13.14 -5.94 -13.82
N GLY A 115 -13.12 -4.73 -13.24
CA GLY A 115 -13.96 -4.35 -12.09
C GLY A 115 -13.56 -5.01 -10.76
N LEU A 116 -12.36 -5.61 -10.73
CA LEU A 116 -11.79 -6.24 -9.54
C LEU A 116 -10.94 -5.24 -8.77
N VAL A 117 -10.92 -5.37 -7.45
CA VAL A 117 -10.05 -4.60 -6.55
C VAL A 117 -9.27 -5.58 -5.71
N THR A 118 -7.95 -5.48 -5.72
CA THR A 118 -7.08 -6.25 -4.82
C THR A 118 -6.64 -5.40 -3.64
N VAL A 119 -6.58 -6.01 -2.46
CA VAL A 119 -6.15 -5.38 -1.21
C VAL A 119 -4.88 -6.09 -0.73
N TYR A 120 -3.85 -5.32 -0.39
CA TYR A 120 -2.57 -5.80 0.14
C TYR A 120 -2.34 -5.13 1.48
N GLY A 121 -2.51 -5.85 2.58
CA GLY A 121 -2.37 -5.34 3.95
C GLY A 121 -1.14 -5.84 4.69
N HIS A 122 -0.90 -5.25 5.85
CA HIS A 122 0.20 -5.54 6.78
C HIS A 122 1.60 -5.31 6.21
N ALA A 123 1.74 -4.40 5.24
CA ALA A 123 3.05 -4.09 4.66
C ALA A 123 3.98 -3.41 5.69
N SER A 124 5.30 -3.63 5.57
CA SER A 124 6.31 -2.86 6.31
C SER A 124 6.54 -1.51 5.65
N SER A 125 6.58 -1.47 4.32
CA SER A 125 6.79 -0.27 3.52
C SER A 125 5.92 -0.30 2.26
N ILE A 126 5.51 0.87 1.79
CA ILE A 126 4.72 1.05 0.57
C ILE A 126 5.62 1.71 -0.48
N GLU A 127 5.72 1.10 -1.66
CA GLU A 127 6.60 1.54 -2.76
C GLU A 127 5.83 2.32 -3.84
N VAL A 128 4.52 2.45 -3.69
CA VAL A 128 3.62 3.06 -4.67
C VAL A 128 2.76 4.17 -4.07
N GLN A 129 2.22 5.01 -4.95
CA GLN A 129 1.38 6.14 -4.57
C GLN A 129 -0.01 6.02 -5.20
N ARG A 130 -1.02 6.63 -4.58
CA ARG A 130 -2.37 6.72 -5.14
C ARG A 130 -2.33 7.39 -6.53
N GLY A 131 -3.08 6.83 -7.48
CA GLY A 131 -3.12 7.26 -8.87
C GLY A 131 -2.05 6.61 -9.76
N GLN A 132 -1.08 5.91 -9.19
CA GLN A 132 -0.04 5.24 -9.96
C GLN A 132 -0.59 4.02 -10.70
N LYS A 133 -0.26 3.90 -11.99
CA LYS A 133 -0.52 2.69 -12.79
C LYS A 133 0.53 1.64 -12.45
N VAL A 134 0.09 0.44 -12.08
CA VAL A 134 0.94 -0.70 -11.76
C VAL A 134 0.73 -1.83 -12.75
N LYS A 135 1.79 -2.56 -13.06
CA LYS A 135 1.76 -3.72 -13.96
C LYS A 135 1.77 -5.02 -13.16
N ARG A 136 1.21 -6.09 -13.72
CA ARG A 136 1.29 -7.45 -13.16
C ARG A 136 2.75 -7.78 -12.86
N GLY A 137 3.01 -8.21 -11.62
CA GLY A 137 4.35 -8.57 -11.16
C GLY A 137 5.23 -7.38 -10.73
N GLN A 138 4.77 -6.14 -10.89
CA GLN A 138 5.46 -4.96 -10.37
C GLN A 138 5.44 -4.96 -8.85
N GLU A 139 6.57 -4.60 -8.25
CA GLU A 139 6.67 -4.41 -6.80
C GLU A 139 5.86 -3.20 -6.35
N ILE A 140 5.03 -3.39 -5.32
CA ILE A 140 4.13 -2.35 -4.81
C ILE A 140 4.37 -2.04 -3.34
N ALA A 141 4.92 -2.99 -2.59
CA ALA A 141 5.14 -2.88 -1.15
C ALA A 141 6.10 -3.99 -0.69
N LEU A 142 6.54 -3.90 0.56
CA LEU A 142 7.26 -4.95 1.26
C LEU A 142 6.38 -5.54 2.36
N SER A 143 6.34 -6.86 2.50
CA SER A 143 5.60 -7.52 3.58
C SER A 143 6.14 -7.12 4.95
N GLY A 144 5.29 -7.16 5.97
CA GLY A 144 5.68 -6.85 7.33
C GLY A 144 4.68 -7.35 8.35
N MET A 145 4.65 -6.62 9.46
CA MET A 145 3.79 -6.91 10.61
C MET A 145 3.01 -5.66 11.05
N SER A 146 2.71 -4.73 10.13
CA SER A 146 1.99 -3.49 10.46
C SER A 146 0.50 -3.74 10.73
N GLY A 147 -0.12 -2.93 11.59
CA GLY A 147 -1.55 -3.03 11.91
C GLY A 147 -1.83 -4.11 12.96
N THR A 148 -2.99 -4.77 12.86
CA THR A 148 -3.40 -5.81 13.81
C THR A 148 -2.93 -7.18 13.33
N THR A 149 -1.66 -7.53 13.56
CA THR A 149 -1.15 -8.87 13.25
C THR A 149 -0.08 -9.34 14.25
N ASP A 150 -0.11 -10.62 14.63
CA ASP A 150 0.82 -11.25 15.58
C ASP A 150 2.06 -11.86 14.92
N SER A 151 2.13 -11.90 13.59
CA SER A 151 3.26 -12.47 12.86
C SER A 151 3.42 -11.84 11.47
N PRO A 152 4.62 -11.88 10.88
CA PRO A 152 4.86 -11.40 9.53
C PRO A 152 4.02 -12.18 8.52
N LYS A 153 3.14 -11.45 7.82
CA LYS A 153 2.21 -12.03 6.84
C LYS A 153 1.80 -10.97 5.83
N LEU A 154 1.38 -11.40 4.66
CA LEU A 154 0.61 -10.58 3.74
C LEU A 154 -0.87 -10.92 3.91
N HIS A 155 -1.69 -9.91 4.14
CA HIS A 155 -3.14 -10.04 3.97
C HIS A 155 -3.51 -9.69 2.53
N PHE A 156 -4.14 -10.62 1.81
CA PHE A 156 -4.52 -10.45 0.42
C PHE A 156 -6.02 -10.69 0.23
N GLU A 157 -6.74 -9.68 -0.28
CA GLU A 157 -8.16 -9.79 -0.61
C GLU A 157 -8.40 -9.51 -2.08
N VAL A 158 -9.41 -10.16 -2.65
CA VAL A 158 -9.96 -9.81 -3.96
C VAL A 158 -11.42 -9.42 -3.76
N ARG A 159 -11.80 -8.25 -4.28
CA ARG A 159 -13.16 -7.73 -4.23
C ARG A 159 -13.70 -7.55 -5.64
N LYS A 160 -14.92 -8.01 -5.90
CA LYS A 160 -15.65 -7.80 -7.16
C LYS A 160 -16.92 -7.03 -6.86
N ASN A 161 -17.12 -5.87 -7.48
CA ASN A 161 -18.28 -5.01 -7.21
C ASN A 161 -18.51 -4.74 -5.71
N SER A 162 -17.44 -4.47 -4.97
CA SER A 162 -17.44 -4.23 -3.51
C SER A 162 -17.69 -5.44 -2.61
N ALA A 163 -17.96 -6.63 -3.14
CA ALA A 163 -18.05 -7.87 -2.35
C ALA A 163 -16.71 -8.63 -2.37
N PRO A 164 -16.22 -9.12 -1.21
CA PRO A 164 -15.05 -9.98 -1.18
C PRO A 164 -15.37 -11.32 -1.84
N VAL A 165 -14.49 -11.78 -2.72
CA VAL A 165 -14.62 -13.03 -3.48
C VAL A 165 -13.44 -13.93 -3.17
N ASP A 166 -13.65 -15.24 -3.29
CA ASP A 166 -12.60 -16.21 -3.09
C ASP A 166 -11.42 -15.94 -4.06
N PRO A 167 -10.23 -15.58 -3.56
CA PRO A 167 -9.08 -15.27 -4.40
C PRO A 167 -8.41 -16.54 -4.94
N SER A 168 -8.62 -17.71 -4.31
CA SER A 168 -7.95 -18.96 -4.71
C SER A 168 -8.36 -19.42 -6.12
N GLY A 169 -9.59 -19.10 -6.54
CA GLY A 169 -10.04 -19.34 -7.92
C GLY A 169 -9.38 -18.43 -8.97
N TYR A 170 -8.90 -17.25 -8.56
CA TYR A 170 -8.31 -16.25 -9.45
C TYR A 170 -6.79 -16.30 -9.50
N LEU A 171 -6.11 -17.06 -8.62
CA LEU A 171 -4.66 -17.05 -8.53
C LEU A 171 -4.01 -18.20 -9.32
N GLU A 172 -2.89 -17.91 -9.98
CA GLU A 172 -1.96 -18.86 -10.64
C GLU A 172 -0.48 -18.61 -10.28
#